data_AF-A0A1M7H8S7-F1
#
_entry.id   AF-A0A1M7H8S7-F1
#
_cell.length_a   1.000
_cell.length_b   1.000
_cell.length_c   1.000
_cell.angle_alpha   90.00
_cell.angle_beta   90.00
_cell.angle_gamma   90.00
#
_symmetry.space_group_name_H-M   'P 1'
#
loop_
_entity.id
_entity.type
_entity.pdbx_description
1 polymer ?
#
loop_
_entity_poly.entity_id
_entity_poly.type
_entity_poly.pdbx_seq_one_letter_code
_entity_poly.pdbx_strand_id
1 'polypeptide(L)'
;MKNLKNYLSSFVIVAILFTSCSKDESTNNVGTDGEMATISLGAVLNDLDRQGLLKQAIPECSEDAPMYVRVILTHDMGEEDVVVPVNFDGTTYFTDYDEELAIPIPAGETTTSISVTDFWVYSEEPGDTTLPIWIAPKEGSDYENFVNDPLPINFELRAGSKKYVDVEVLCFDDRDVNLYGYQFFDLVPIPLIKFCLFGNFCPSEDGKHYVAGYTVNVWMGSEAVGDPIYTESNTVDVDETTGDYFSDPLCFWLPDTAETDTYYFEISLNDTDEYSSDDAGEVILAGPITDEEIRMFYSEDDDSTMDYYHFNYGCGNDNPPPFDDPRVEAKRYKACLKNLGDANAVGFAYLKLVGNQLTATTAATELTPGDVPQHIHENASCGDYGNPIWSLDYAGAVWPEADAMGNMFYTRTFSLTNAEVIALGDPEARTAVLHEADFTPVACGEFDEY
;
A
#
# COMPACT_ATOMS: atom_id res chain seq x y z
N MET A 1 54.79 30.68 47.27
CA MET A 1 53.34 30.51 46.97
C MET A 1 53.08 30.33 45.46
N LYS A 2 53.71 29.33 44.82
CA LYS A 2 53.44 28.97 43.41
C LYS A 2 53.05 27.49 43.24
N ASN A 3 53.25 26.65 44.26
CA ASN A 3 52.93 25.23 44.19
C ASN A 3 51.59 24.87 44.88
N LEU A 4 50.91 25.82 45.52
CA LEU A 4 49.61 25.57 46.17
C LEU A 4 48.43 25.57 45.17
N LYS A 5 48.59 26.23 44.02
CA LYS A 5 47.53 26.31 42.98
C LYS A 5 47.35 24.99 42.22
N ASN A 6 48.41 24.18 42.07
CA ASN A 6 48.33 22.93 41.32
C ASN A 6 47.67 21.81 42.14
N TYR A 7 47.81 21.80 43.48
CA TYR A 7 47.13 20.83 44.33
C TYR A 7 45.64 21.12 44.50
N LEU A 8 45.21 22.39 44.40
CA LEU A 8 43.79 22.75 44.48
C LEU A 8 43.01 22.32 43.24
N SER A 9 43.63 22.30 42.05
CA SER A 9 42.95 21.86 40.82
C SER A 9 42.77 20.34 40.75
N SER A 10 43.70 19.55 41.31
CA SER A 10 43.54 18.10 41.37
C SER A 10 42.47 17.66 42.39
N PHE A 11 42.23 18.42 43.46
CA PHE A 11 41.16 18.13 44.43
C PHE A 11 39.76 18.39 43.89
N VAL A 12 39.60 19.35 42.96
CA VAL A 12 38.30 19.67 42.34
C VAL A 12 37.90 18.60 41.32
N ILE A 13 38.86 18.04 40.57
CA ILE A 13 38.59 16.99 39.57
C ILE A 13 38.21 15.66 40.24
N VAL A 14 38.79 15.33 41.39
CA VAL A 14 38.41 14.12 42.16
C VAL A 14 37.06 14.29 42.87
N ALA A 15 36.67 15.50 43.25
CA ALA A 15 35.35 15.76 43.84
C ALA A 15 34.19 15.65 42.82
N ILE A 16 34.45 15.94 41.53
CA ILE A 16 33.43 15.84 40.46
C ILE A 16 33.15 14.37 40.07
N LEU A 17 34.08 13.44 40.36
CA LEU A 17 33.88 12.01 40.13
C LEU A 17 32.98 11.32 41.17
N PHE A 18 32.56 12.02 42.24
CA PHE A 18 31.67 11.48 43.28
C PHE A 18 30.29 12.17 43.35
N THR A 19 29.93 13.02 42.38
CA THR A 19 28.63 13.73 42.37
C THR A 19 27.67 13.30 41.26
N SER A 20 27.86 12.14 40.65
CA SER A 20 26.85 11.52 39.78
C SER A 20 25.94 10.60 40.58
N CYS A 21 25.19 11.17 41.53
CA CYS A 21 23.87 10.65 41.85
C CYS A 21 22.89 11.49 41.04
N SER A 22 22.15 10.78 40.18
CA SER A 22 20.91 11.24 39.57
C SER A 22 20.06 12.00 40.60
N LYS A 23 19.56 13.16 40.18
CA LYS A 23 18.56 13.90 40.92
C LYS A 23 17.23 13.32 40.47
N ASP A 24 16.68 12.41 41.27
CA ASP A 24 15.31 11.92 41.11
C ASP A 24 14.36 13.12 41.08
N GLU A 25 13.61 13.24 40.00
CA GLU A 25 12.41 14.06 40.00
C GLU A 25 11.40 13.45 40.96
N SER A 26 10.76 14.30 41.74
CA SER A 26 9.71 13.93 42.67
C SER A 26 8.47 13.44 41.92
N THR A 27 8.44 12.16 41.56
CA THR A 27 7.20 11.43 41.37
C THR A 27 6.71 10.95 42.72
N ASN A 28 5.43 11.17 42.96
CA ASN A 28 4.71 10.90 44.19
C ASN A 28 5.10 9.56 44.83
N ASN A 29 5.48 9.60 46.11
CA ASN A 29 5.60 8.43 46.98
C ASN A 29 4.27 7.65 46.98
N VAL A 30 4.24 6.57 46.22
CA VAL A 30 3.42 5.38 46.51
C VAL A 30 4.43 4.32 46.94
N GLY A 31 4.23 3.74 48.12
CA GLY A 31 5.28 3.17 48.97
C GLY A 31 6.14 2.07 48.32
N THR A 32 7.45 2.33 48.24
CA THR A 32 8.50 1.37 47.87
C THR A 32 9.21 0.85 49.11
N ASP A 33 8.49 0.04 49.90
CA ASP A 33 9.10 -0.92 50.83
C ASP A 33 8.20 -2.17 50.90
N GLY A 34 7.76 -2.63 49.72
CA GLY A 34 6.93 -3.81 49.54
C GLY A 34 7.78 -5.08 49.49
N GLU A 35 7.30 -6.16 50.09
CA GLU A 35 7.97 -7.45 49.98
C GLU A 35 7.87 -7.96 48.53
N MET A 36 9.01 -8.26 47.90
CA MET A 36 9.08 -8.77 46.52
C MET A 36 9.19 -10.29 46.49
N ALA A 37 8.84 -10.91 45.37
CA ALA A 37 9.09 -12.32 45.10
C ALA A 37 9.56 -12.52 43.66
N THR A 38 10.44 -13.48 43.41
CA THR A 38 11.07 -13.67 42.09
C THR A 38 10.58 -14.97 41.44
N ILE A 39 10.33 -14.91 40.15
CA ILE A 39 9.95 -16.06 39.31
C ILE A 39 11.17 -16.48 38.48
N SER A 40 11.39 -17.78 38.32
CA SER A 40 12.27 -18.36 37.31
C SER A 40 11.47 -19.41 36.53
N LEU A 41 11.51 -19.33 35.21
CA LEU A 41 10.73 -20.19 34.32
C LEU A 41 11.66 -21.18 33.62
N GLY A 42 11.33 -22.46 33.66
CA GLY A 42 12.03 -23.52 32.96
C GLY A 42 11.33 -23.85 31.64
N ALA A 43 12.06 -23.95 30.53
CA ALA A 43 11.51 -24.46 29.28
C ALA A 43 11.74 -25.98 29.22
N VAL A 44 10.66 -26.75 29.27
CA VAL A 44 10.72 -28.21 29.23
C VAL A 44 10.15 -28.70 27.91
N LEU A 45 11.03 -29.18 27.04
CA LEU A 45 10.63 -29.95 25.87
C LEU A 45 10.12 -31.31 26.34
N ASN A 46 8.87 -31.63 26.02
CA ASN A 46 8.36 -32.97 26.25
C ASN A 46 9.13 -33.97 25.38
N ASP A 47 9.77 -34.96 26.02
CA ASP A 47 10.33 -36.11 25.31
C ASP A 47 9.13 -36.98 24.84
N LEU A 48 8.70 -36.73 23.59
CA LEU A 48 7.55 -37.35 22.93
C LEU A 48 7.67 -38.88 22.75
N ASP A 49 8.69 -39.52 23.33
CA ASP A 49 8.93 -40.96 23.32
C ASP A 49 7.83 -41.79 24.01
N ARG A 50 6.84 -41.16 24.66
CA ARG A 50 5.73 -41.87 25.30
C ARG A 50 4.54 -42.23 24.39
N GLN A 51 4.41 -41.68 23.17
CA GLN A 51 3.29 -42.03 22.28
C GLN A 51 3.72 -42.07 20.80
N GLY A 52 4.23 -43.22 20.36
CA GLY A 52 4.78 -43.46 19.01
C GLY A 52 3.83 -43.32 17.82
N LEU A 53 2.64 -42.72 17.98
CA LEU A 53 1.70 -42.36 16.90
C LEU A 53 1.54 -40.84 16.71
N LEU A 54 2.09 -40.01 17.61
CA LEU A 54 1.90 -38.55 17.61
C LEU A 54 3.07 -37.76 16.97
N LYS A 55 4.24 -38.38 16.74
CA LYS A 55 5.44 -37.72 16.16
C LYS A 55 5.25 -37.17 14.73
N GLN A 56 4.15 -37.48 14.03
CA GLN A 56 3.87 -36.94 12.69
C GLN A 56 3.06 -35.63 12.71
N ALA A 57 2.59 -35.20 13.88
CA ALA A 57 1.67 -34.07 14.02
C ALA A 57 2.29 -32.85 14.72
N ILE A 58 3.59 -32.88 15.06
CA ILE A 58 4.32 -31.74 15.63
C ILE A 58 5.49 -31.43 14.69
N PRO A 59 5.82 -30.15 14.45
CA PRO A 59 6.97 -29.76 13.63
C PRO A 59 8.32 -30.30 14.12
N GLU A 60 9.28 -30.35 13.19
CA GLU A 60 10.67 -30.69 13.51
C GLU A 60 11.33 -29.54 14.27
N CYS A 61 12.08 -29.87 15.31
CA CYS A 61 12.73 -28.88 16.17
C CYS A 61 13.95 -28.26 15.49
N SER A 62 14.15 -26.95 15.71
CA SER A 62 15.43 -26.33 15.38
C SER A 62 16.56 -26.99 16.18
N GLU A 63 17.74 -27.10 15.55
CA GLU A 63 18.98 -27.52 16.20
C GLU A 63 19.68 -26.38 16.96
N ASP A 64 19.13 -25.16 16.86
CA ASP A 64 19.66 -23.99 17.55
C ASP A 64 19.42 -24.07 19.06
N ALA A 65 20.40 -23.56 19.83
CA ALA A 65 20.30 -23.53 21.28
C ALA A 65 19.38 -22.38 21.75
N PRO A 66 18.48 -22.61 22.73
CA PRO A 66 17.75 -21.55 23.41
C PRO A 66 18.70 -20.52 24.02
N MET A 67 18.46 -19.25 23.71
CA MET A 67 19.21 -18.12 24.27
C MET A 67 18.32 -17.14 25.03
N TYR A 68 17.06 -16.98 24.63
CA TYR A 68 16.11 -16.04 25.23
C TYR A 68 14.72 -16.65 25.39
N VAL A 69 13.96 -16.15 26.35
CA VAL A 69 12.54 -16.40 26.54
C VAL A 69 11.81 -15.07 26.55
N ARG A 70 10.73 -14.95 25.78
CA ARG A 70 9.73 -13.89 25.96
C ARG A 70 8.53 -14.47 26.68
N VAL A 71 8.10 -13.84 27.76
CA VAL A 71 6.98 -14.28 28.58
C VAL A 71 6.03 -13.12 28.83
N ILE A 72 4.73 -13.38 28.69
CA ILE A 72 3.68 -12.47 29.15
C ILE A 72 3.08 -13.03 30.43
N LEU A 73 3.12 -12.22 31.48
CA LEU A 73 2.62 -12.53 32.81
C LEU A 73 1.49 -11.56 33.15
N THR A 74 0.42 -12.07 33.76
CA THR A 74 -0.65 -11.24 34.32
C THR A 74 -0.72 -11.44 35.83
N HIS A 75 -0.90 -10.34 36.56
CA HIS A 75 -1.08 -10.31 38.01
C HIS A 75 -1.94 -9.11 38.43
N ASP A 76 -2.22 -8.99 39.73
CA ASP A 76 -3.15 -7.98 40.28
C ASP A 76 -2.78 -6.52 39.95
N MET A 77 -1.54 -6.23 39.53
CA MET A 77 -1.09 -4.88 39.20
C MET A 77 -1.02 -4.60 37.70
N GLY A 78 -1.20 -5.62 36.84
CA GLY A 78 -1.14 -5.44 35.40
C GLY A 78 -0.61 -6.67 34.65
N GLU A 79 -0.24 -6.40 33.41
CA GLU A 79 0.42 -7.34 32.51
C GLU A 79 1.86 -6.89 32.30
N GLU A 80 2.80 -7.83 32.32
CA GLU A 80 4.23 -7.62 32.09
C GLU A 80 4.66 -8.49 30.91
N ASP A 81 5.33 -7.88 29.92
CA ASP A 81 5.90 -8.54 28.74
C ASP A 81 7.42 -8.46 28.83
N VAL A 82 8.05 -9.59 29.17
CA VAL A 82 9.43 -9.64 29.64
C VAL A 82 10.26 -10.52 28.72
N VAL A 83 11.45 -10.05 28.35
CA VAL A 83 12.44 -10.83 27.59
C VAL A 83 13.63 -11.14 28.48
N VAL A 84 13.89 -12.43 28.74
CA VAL A 84 14.92 -12.87 29.68
C VAL A 84 15.91 -13.82 29.02
N PRO A 85 17.22 -13.67 29.24
CA PRO A 85 18.21 -14.67 28.82
C PRO A 85 17.97 -16.03 29.46
N VAL A 86 18.34 -17.09 28.75
CA VAL A 86 18.21 -18.47 29.20
C VAL A 86 19.58 -19.03 29.60
N ASN A 87 19.61 -19.71 30.75
CA ASN A 87 20.73 -20.49 31.24
C ASN A 87 20.47 -21.99 31.07
N PHE A 88 21.53 -22.79 31.01
CA PHE A 88 21.48 -24.25 30.96
C PHE A 88 22.36 -24.84 32.06
N ASP A 89 21.79 -25.67 32.93
CA ASP A 89 22.52 -26.29 34.05
C ASP A 89 23.17 -27.64 33.71
N GLY A 90 23.06 -28.08 32.46
CA GLY A 90 23.49 -29.40 32.00
C GLY A 90 22.33 -30.39 31.82
N THR A 91 21.15 -30.06 32.32
CA THR A 91 19.93 -30.89 32.20
C THR A 91 18.72 -30.13 31.69
N THR A 92 18.51 -28.89 32.13
CA THR A 92 17.31 -28.10 31.83
C THR A 92 17.67 -26.65 31.50
N TYR A 93 16.86 -26.04 30.64
CA TYR A 93 16.93 -24.62 30.33
C TYR A 93 16.04 -23.84 31.30
N PHE A 94 16.54 -22.75 31.86
CA PHE A 94 15.81 -21.89 32.80
C PHE A 94 16.18 -20.43 32.62
N THR A 95 15.25 -19.51 32.91
CA THR A 95 15.51 -18.07 32.81
C THR A 95 16.59 -17.64 33.81
N ASP A 96 17.48 -16.75 33.39
CA ASP A 96 18.36 -16.04 34.30
C ASP A 96 17.55 -15.12 35.23
N TYR A 97 18.20 -14.60 36.27
CA TYR A 97 17.60 -13.59 37.11
C TYR A 97 17.36 -12.30 36.31
N ASP A 98 16.11 -11.85 36.31
CA ASP A 98 15.71 -10.56 35.77
C ASP A 98 14.93 -9.77 36.83
N GLU A 99 15.12 -8.45 36.86
CA GLU A 99 14.39 -7.57 37.78
C GLU A 99 12.90 -7.45 37.39
N GLU A 100 12.56 -7.60 36.11
CA GLU A 100 11.18 -7.58 35.61
C GLU A 100 10.40 -8.84 36.02
N LEU A 101 11.11 -9.94 36.37
CA LEU A 101 10.53 -11.13 36.99
C LEU A 101 10.46 -11.06 38.53
N ALA A 102 10.83 -9.92 39.14
CA ALA A 102 10.60 -9.64 40.55
C ALA A 102 9.24 -8.96 40.72
N ILE A 103 8.21 -9.75 41.03
CA ILE A 103 6.84 -9.26 41.14
C ILE A 103 6.59 -8.67 42.54
N PRO A 104 6.08 -7.42 42.63
CA PRO A 104 5.68 -6.83 43.90
C PRO A 104 4.42 -7.49 44.47
N ILE A 105 4.41 -7.72 45.78
CA ILE A 105 3.21 -8.18 46.50
C ILE A 105 2.37 -6.96 46.93
N PRO A 106 1.05 -6.93 46.65
CA PRO A 106 0.18 -5.85 47.07
C PRO A 106 0.25 -5.54 48.57
N ALA A 107 0.15 -4.26 48.93
CA ALA A 107 0.30 -3.83 50.32
C ALA A 107 -0.78 -4.42 51.23
N GLY A 108 -0.34 -5.14 52.27
CA GLY A 108 -1.23 -5.81 53.24
C GLY A 108 -1.51 -7.27 52.92
N GLU A 109 -1.06 -7.77 51.77
CA GLU A 109 -1.13 -9.17 51.39
C GLU A 109 0.20 -9.88 51.65
N THR A 110 0.17 -11.22 51.67
CA THR A 110 1.39 -12.06 51.76
C THR A 110 1.65 -12.86 50.50
N THR A 111 0.68 -12.89 49.59
CA THR A 111 0.69 -13.63 48.34
C THR A 111 0.02 -12.83 47.23
N THR A 112 0.37 -13.08 45.98
CA THR A 112 -0.30 -12.57 44.78
C THR A 112 -0.52 -13.73 43.80
N SER A 113 -1.59 -13.64 42.99
CA SER A 113 -1.84 -14.62 41.93
C SER A 113 -1.15 -14.19 40.64
N ILE A 114 -0.47 -15.13 39.99
CA ILE A 114 0.22 -14.92 38.72
C ILE A 114 -0.33 -15.90 37.69
N SER A 115 -0.49 -15.44 36.46
CA SER A 115 -0.83 -16.26 35.31
C SER A 115 0.16 -16.01 34.18
N VAL A 116 0.89 -17.05 33.76
CA VAL A 116 1.70 -17.03 32.53
C VAL A 116 0.75 -17.24 31.36
N THR A 117 0.58 -16.27 30.47
CA THR A 117 -0.39 -16.35 29.36
C THR A 117 0.26 -16.67 28.03
N ASP A 118 1.54 -16.31 27.88
CA ASP A 118 2.31 -16.52 26.66
C ASP A 118 3.77 -16.84 27.01
N PHE A 119 4.36 -17.81 26.31
CA PHE A 119 5.74 -18.24 26.53
C PHE A 119 6.39 -18.69 25.22
N TRP A 120 7.40 -17.95 24.78
CA TRP A 120 8.15 -18.20 23.55
C TRP A 120 9.64 -18.30 23.83
N VAL A 121 10.31 -19.25 23.20
CA VAL A 121 11.74 -19.50 23.33
C VAL A 121 12.41 -19.16 22.02
N TYR A 122 13.49 -18.37 22.07
CA TYR A 122 14.22 -17.90 20.91
C TYR A 122 15.69 -18.34 20.96
N SER A 123 16.26 -18.58 19.78
CA SER A 123 17.69 -18.80 19.61
C SER A 123 18.49 -17.50 19.50
N GLU A 124 17.84 -16.33 19.44
CA GLU A 124 18.45 -15.01 19.47
C GLU A 124 17.54 -14.01 20.18
N GLU A 125 17.99 -12.77 20.41
CA GLU A 125 17.17 -11.78 21.10
C GLU A 125 15.90 -11.48 20.27
N PRO A 126 14.69 -11.59 20.85
CA PRO A 126 13.45 -11.39 20.10
C PRO A 126 13.31 -9.96 19.58
N GLY A 127 12.83 -9.84 18.34
CA GLY A 127 12.53 -8.58 17.65
C GLY A 127 11.43 -8.78 16.60
N ASP A 128 11.10 -7.73 15.85
CA ASP A 128 9.92 -7.71 14.96
C ASP A 128 9.89 -8.83 13.91
N THR A 129 11.06 -9.29 13.44
CA THR A 129 11.19 -10.35 12.42
C THR A 129 11.76 -11.65 12.98
N THR A 130 12.05 -11.71 14.29
CA THR A 130 12.66 -12.89 14.90
C THR A 130 11.55 -13.88 15.26
N LEU A 131 11.70 -15.12 14.80
CA LEU A 131 10.75 -16.19 15.11
C LEU A 131 11.25 -17.05 16.28
N PRO A 132 10.35 -17.53 17.15
CA PRO A 132 10.73 -18.44 18.22
C PRO A 132 11.13 -19.80 17.66
N ILE A 133 11.98 -20.53 18.38
CA ILE A 133 12.30 -21.93 18.10
C ILE A 133 11.33 -22.88 18.79
N TRP A 134 10.83 -22.51 19.99
CA TRP A 134 9.81 -23.26 20.73
C TRP A 134 8.73 -22.34 21.29
N ILE A 135 7.53 -22.88 21.45
CA ILE A 135 6.35 -22.14 21.93
C ILE A 135 5.50 -23.03 22.85
N ALA A 136 4.92 -22.46 23.90
CA ALA A 136 3.97 -23.17 24.76
C ALA A 136 2.54 -23.11 24.17
N PRO A 137 1.87 -24.24 23.93
CA PRO A 137 0.47 -24.23 23.47
C PRO A 137 -0.49 -23.64 24.49
N LYS A 138 -1.57 -22.99 24.01
CA LYS A 138 -2.67 -22.49 24.85
C LYS A 138 -3.76 -23.54 25.06
N GLU A 139 -4.46 -23.45 26.18
CA GLU A 139 -5.66 -24.21 26.50
C GLU A 139 -6.72 -23.93 25.42
N GLY A 140 -7.36 -24.99 24.93
CA GLY A 140 -8.29 -24.95 23.82
C GLY A 140 -7.65 -24.96 22.44
N SER A 141 -6.32 -24.99 22.33
CA SER A 141 -5.61 -25.17 21.06
C SER A 141 -5.54 -26.64 20.63
N ASP A 142 -5.29 -26.90 19.35
CA ASP A 142 -5.12 -28.27 18.85
C ASP A 142 -3.90 -28.96 19.48
N TYR A 143 -2.87 -28.17 19.79
CA TYR A 143 -1.63 -28.65 20.37
C TYR A 143 -1.61 -28.77 21.90
N GLU A 144 -2.70 -28.40 22.58
CA GLU A 144 -2.87 -28.62 24.02
C GLU A 144 -2.64 -30.10 24.41
N ASN A 145 -3.09 -31.04 23.58
CA ASN A 145 -3.03 -32.48 23.90
C ASN A 145 -1.61 -33.08 23.94
N PHE A 146 -0.59 -32.31 23.54
CA PHE A 146 0.81 -32.73 23.57
C PHE A 146 1.57 -32.22 24.79
N VAL A 147 0.92 -31.41 25.62
CA VAL A 147 1.44 -30.92 26.90
C VAL A 147 0.48 -31.32 28.04
N ASN A 148 1.00 -31.42 29.25
CA ASN A 148 0.24 -31.74 30.45
C ASN A 148 -0.36 -30.49 31.10
N ASP A 149 0.29 -29.33 30.93
CA ASP A 149 -0.08 -28.05 31.53
C ASP A 149 0.03 -26.94 30.48
N PRO A 150 -0.99 -26.78 29.61
CA PRO A 150 -1.03 -25.72 28.61
C PRO A 150 -1.19 -24.34 29.26
N LEU A 151 -0.89 -23.27 28.51
CA LEU A 151 -1.12 -21.91 28.98
C LEU A 151 -2.63 -21.57 29.01
N PRO A 152 -3.15 -20.82 30.00
CA PRO A 152 -2.40 -20.11 31.02
C PRO A 152 -2.03 -20.96 32.25
N ILE A 153 -0.78 -20.86 32.70
CA ILE A 153 -0.32 -21.51 33.95
C ILE A 153 -0.51 -20.55 35.12
N ASN A 154 -1.37 -20.93 36.06
CA ASN A 154 -1.76 -20.12 37.21
C ASN A 154 -1.08 -20.61 38.51
N PHE A 155 -0.48 -19.71 39.27
CA PHE A 155 0.13 -20.03 40.57
C PHE A 155 0.13 -18.85 41.55
N GLU A 156 0.24 -19.16 42.85
CA GLU A 156 0.41 -18.15 43.89
C GLU A 156 1.90 -17.91 44.18
N LEU A 157 2.28 -16.64 44.26
CA LEU A 157 3.61 -16.20 44.59
C LEU A 157 3.61 -15.55 45.97
N ARG A 158 4.51 -15.98 46.86
CA ARG A 158 4.60 -15.47 48.25
C ARG A 158 5.75 -14.49 48.40
N ALA A 159 5.54 -13.43 49.18
CA ALA A 159 6.57 -12.49 49.60
C ALA A 159 7.87 -13.18 50.07
N GLY A 160 9.01 -12.74 49.55
CA GLY A 160 10.35 -13.23 49.89
C GLY A 160 10.67 -14.64 49.37
N SER A 161 9.84 -15.19 48.46
CA SER A 161 10.07 -16.50 47.86
C SER A 161 10.66 -16.42 46.46
N LYS A 162 11.31 -17.51 46.05
CA LYS A 162 11.68 -17.78 44.65
C LYS A 162 10.87 -18.97 44.16
N LYS A 163 10.08 -18.78 43.11
CA LYS A 163 9.25 -19.83 42.53
C LYS A 163 9.86 -20.26 41.20
N TYR A 164 10.08 -21.56 41.06
CA TYR A 164 10.40 -22.19 39.78
C TYR A 164 9.11 -22.75 39.18
N VAL A 165 8.88 -22.47 37.91
CA VAL A 165 7.71 -22.92 37.14
C VAL A 165 8.23 -23.56 35.86
N ASP A 166 7.93 -24.84 35.67
CA ASP A 166 8.25 -25.55 34.43
C ASP A 166 7.14 -25.29 33.41
N VAL A 167 7.51 -24.76 32.25
CA VAL A 167 6.61 -24.49 31.13
C VAL A 167 6.91 -25.48 30.02
N GLU A 168 5.91 -26.31 29.67
CA GLU A 168 6.05 -27.28 28.60
C GLU A 168 5.92 -26.60 27.24
N VAL A 169 6.89 -26.82 26.35
CA VAL A 169 6.96 -26.19 25.02
C VAL A 169 7.05 -27.23 23.91
N LEU A 170 6.55 -26.84 22.74
CA LEU A 170 6.63 -27.59 21.49
C LEU A 170 7.49 -26.84 20.47
N CYS A 171 7.97 -27.56 19.47
CA CYS A 171 8.80 -27.01 18.41
C CYS A 171 7.99 -26.15 17.45
N PHE A 172 8.46 -24.94 17.17
CA PHE A 172 7.70 -23.92 16.45
C PHE A 172 7.80 -24.07 14.93
N ASP A 173 6.69 -23.82 14.25
CA ASP A 173 6.59 -23.64 12.79
C ASP A 173 5.57 -22.53 12.54
N ASP A 174 5.95 -21.55 11.72
CA ASP A 174 5.14 -20.36 11.44
C ASP A 174 3.83 -20.70 10.70
N ARG A 175 3.78 -21.82 9.98
CA ARG A 175 2.57 -22.30 9.28
C ARG A 175 1.52 -22.87 10.23
N ASP A 176 1.95 -23.27 11.43
CA ASP A 176 1.12 -23.97 12.42
C ASP A 176 0.71 -23.06 13.59
N VAL A 177 1.00 -21.75 13.53
CA VAL A 177 0.79 -20.79 14.62
C VAL A 177 -0.60 -20.87 15.26
N ASN A 178 -1.64 -21.01 14.44
CA ASN A 178 -3.03 -21.12 14.91
C ASN A 178 -3.26 -22.41 15.73
N LEU A 179 -2.52 -23.49 15.46
CA LEU A 179 -2.62 -24.78 16.17
C LEU A 179 -2.10 -24.70 17.60
N TYR A 180 -1.23 -23.74 17.91
CA TYR A 180 -0.77 -23.42 19.27
C TYR A 180 -1.74 -22.50 20.03
N GLY A 181 -2.78 -21.97 19.37
CA GLY A 181 -3.76 -21.05 19.95
C GLY A 181 -3.38 -19.57 19.88
N TYR A 182 -2.39 -19.22 19.05
CA TYR A 182 -1.99 -17.83 18.81
C TYR A 182 -2.64 -17.29 17.54
N GLN A 183 -3.08 -16.04 17.56
CA GLN A 183 -3.58 -15.34 16.37
C GLN A 183 -2.46 -14.45 15.82
N PHE A 184 -1.84 -14.87 14.72
CA PHE A 184 -0.96 -13.99 13.94
C PHE A 184 -1.74 -13.49 12.73
N PHE A 185 -1.76 -12.17 12.52
CA PHE A 185 -2.21 -11.58 11.27
C PHE A 185 -0.97 -11.23 10.45
N ASP A 186 -0.84 -11.85 9.28
CA ASP A 186 0.10 -11.38 8.27
C ASP A 186 -0.56 -10.22 7.52
N LEU A 187 -0.14 -8.99 7.82
CA LEU A 187 -0.56 -7.82 7.05
C LEU A 187 0.37 -7.75 5.84
N VAL A 188 -0.08 -8.24 4.69
CA VAL A 188 0.61 -8.03 3.42
C VAL A 188 0.23 -6.62 2.92
N PRO A 189 1.12 -5.61 3.01
CA PRO A 189 0.80 -4.28 2.52
C PRO A 189 0.71 -4.31 1.00
N ILE A 190 -0.41 -3.83 0.45
CA ILE A 190 -0.55 -3.60 -0.99
C ILE A 190 -0.18 -2.13 -1.23
N PRO A 191 0.78 -1.83 -2.12
CA PRO A 191 1.06 -0.46 -2.53
C PRO A 191 -0.20 0.21 -3.08
N LEU A 192 -0.28 1.54 -3.01
CA LEU A 192 -1.42 2.30 -3.51
C LEU A 192 -0.94 3.39 -4.47
N ILE A 193 -1.68 3.59 -5.56
CA ILE A 193 -1.50 4.68 -6.51
C ILE A 193 -2.62 5.71 -6.34
N LYS A 194 -2.27 7.00 -6.43
CA LYS A 194 -3.23 8.09 -6.29
C LYS A 194 -3.76 8.49 -7.66
N PHE A 195 -5.08 8.65 -7.78
CA PHE A 195 -5.70 9.19 -8.99
C PHE A 195 -6.73 10.25 -8.62
N CYS A 196 -6.57 11.46 -9.15
CA CYS A 196 -7.43 12.62 -8.85
C CYS A 196 -8.18 13.10 -10.08
N LEU A 197 -9.43 13.54 -9.88
CA LEU A 197 -10.29 14.10 -10.91
C LEU A 197 -10.66 15.55 -10.56
N PHE A 198 -10.84 16.36 -11.59
CA PHE A 198 -11.44 17.70 -11.49
C PHE A 198 -12.34 17.94 -12.70
N GLY A 199 -13.47 18.59 -12.48
CA GLY A 199 -14.52 18.71 -13.49
C GLY A 199 -14.98 20.14 -13.72
N ASN A 200 -15.21 20.49 -14.98
CA ASN A 200 -15.96 21.68 -15.36
C ASN A 200 -17.33 21.31 -15.94
N PHE A 201 -18.33 22.13 -15.64
CA PHE A 201 -19.66 22.07 -16.23
C PHE A 201 -19.95 23.31 -17.05
N CYS A 202 -20.52 23.14 -18.24
CA CYS A 202 -21.04 24.22 -19.06
C CYS A 202 -22.47 23.88 -19.51
N PRO A 203 -23.48 24.74 -19.21
CA PRO A 203 -24.86 24.53 -19.68
C PRO A 203 -25.01 24.54 -21.21
N SER A 204 -24.02 25.06 -21.92
CA SER A 204 -23.92 25.07 -23.39
C SER A 204 -22.46 25.21 -23.79
N GLU A 205 -22.11 24.80 -25.01
CA GLU A 205 -20.72 24.84 -25.52
C GLU A 205 -20.09 26.25 -25.47
N ASP A 206 -20.84 27.29 -25.84
CA ASP A 206 -20.39 28.70 -25.76
C ASP A 206 -20.72 29.36 -24.40
N GLY A 207 -21.09 28.56 -23.40
CA GLY A 207 -21.67 29.00 -22.14
C GLY A 207 -20.63 29.47 -21.10
N LYS A 208 -21.14 29.89 -19.94
CA LYS A 208 -20.28 30.11 -18.77
C LYS A 208 -19.80 28.76 -18.26
N HIS A 209 -18.52 28.68 -17.87
CA HIS A 209 -17.94 27.54 -17.18
C HIS A 209 -18.20 27.63 -15.68
N TYR A 210 -18.55 26.50 -15.08
CA TYR A 210 -18.79 26.30 -13.66
C TYR A 210 -17.87 25.18 -13.16
N VAL A 211 -17.49 25.23 -11.89
CA VAL A 211 -16.86 24.09 -11.21
C VAL A 211 -17.92 23.00 -11.07
N ALA A 212 -17.68 21.80 -11.59
CA ALA A 212 -18.67 20.74 -11.56
C ALA A 212 -18.80 20.15 -10.15
N GLY A 213 -20.04 19.92 -9.71
CA GLY A 213 -20.37 18.93 -8.70
C GLY A 213 -20.52 17.57 -9.38
N TYR A 214 -19.96 16.51 -8.80
CA TYR A 214 -19.99 15.17 -9.35
C TYR A 214 -19.81 14.08 -8.28
N THR A 215 -20.27 12.88 -8.59
CA THR A 215 -20.08 11.65 -7.81
C THR A 215 -19.30 10.67 -8.67
N VAL A 216 -18.31 10.00 -8.08
CA VAL A 216 -17.51 8.98 -8.74
C VAL A 216 -17.73 7.64 -8.05
N ASN A 217 -18.04 6.62 -8.85
CA ASN A 217 -18.01 5.23 -8.44
C ASN A 217 -16.82 4.54 -9.10
N VAL A 218 -16.11 3.70 -8.33
CA VAL A 218 -14.93 2.99 -8.81
C VAL A 218 -15.06 1.50 -8.50
N TRP A 219 -14.78 0.65 -9.48
CA TRP A 219 -14.72 -0.82 -9.35
C TRP A 219 -13.33 -1.34 -9.71
N MET A 220 -12.96 -2.48 -9.15
CA MET A 220 -11.83 -3.28 -9.63
C MET A 220 -12.21 -3.97 -10.95
N GLY A 221 -11.32 -3.96 -11.93
CA GLY A 221 -11.51 -4.55 -13.24
C GLY A 221 -11.95 -3.55 -14.31
N SER A 222 -12.36 -4.06 -15.47
CA SER A 222 -12.71 -3.26 -16.65
C SER A 222 -14.20 -2.95 -16.80
N GLU A 223 -15.03 -3.37 -15.85
CA GLU A 223 -16.50 -3.21 -15.91
C GLU A 223 -17.06 -2.90 -14.52
N ALA A 224 -18.25 -2.28 -14.47
CA ALA A 224 -19.01 -2.03 -13.24
C ALA A 224 -19.69 -3.31 -12.71
N VAL A 225 -18.89 -4.29 -12.27
CA VAL A 225 -19.36 -5.59 -11.77
C VAL A 225 -19.07 -5.74 -10.29
N GLY A 226 -20.12 -6.03 -9.52
CA GLY A 226 -20.03 -6.20 -8.06
C GLY A 226 -20.19 -4.88 -7.31
N ASP A 227 -19.71 -4.87 -6.06
CA ASP A 227 -19.76 -3.67 -5.22
C ASP A 227 -18.59 -2.74 -5.56
N PRO A 228 -18.81 -1.42 -5.65
CA PRO A 228 -17.72 -0.47 -5.89
C PRO A 228 -16.77 -0.42 -4.69
N ILE A 229 -15.49 -0.23 -4.96
CA ILE A 229 -14.46 0.01 -3.94
C ILE A 229 -14.51 1.46 -3.42
N TYR A 230 -15.05 2.39 -4.22
CA TYR A 230 -15.31 3.77 -3.84
C TYR A 230 -16.65 4.26 -4.38
N THR A 231 -17.36 5.04 -3.56
CA THR A 231 -18.51 5.86 -3.97
C THR A 231 -18.38 7.19 -3.23
N GLU A 232 -17.83 8.19 -3.90
CA GLU A 232 -17.51 9.48 -3.29
C GLU A 232 -18.01 10.64 -4.15
N SER A 233 -18.28 11.78 -3.52
CA SER A 233 -18.69 13.01 -4.23
C SER A 233 -17.73 14.13 -3.87
N ASN A 234 -17.42 14.99 -4.82
CA ASN A 234 -16.66 16.20 -4.51
C ASN A 234 -17.57 17.21 -3.79
N THR A 235 -16.93 18.15 -3.11
CA THR A 235 -17.61 19.31 -2.50
C THR A 235 -17.30 20.53 -3.34
N VAL A 236 -18.34 21.28 -3.70
CA VAL A 236 -18.20 22.60 -4.33
C VAL A 236 -18.53 23.66 -3.29
N ASP A 237 -17.53 24.45 -2.92
CA ASP A 237 -17.60 25.48 -1.88
C ASP A 237 -17.55 26.88 -2.48
N VAL A 238 -17.85 27.90 -1.67
CA VAL A 238 -17.76 29.32 -2.03
C VAL A 238 -16.72 30.00 -1.17
N ASP A 239 -15.77 30.69 -1.81
CA ASP A 239 -14.81 31.54 -1.09
C ASP A 239 -15.57 32.72 -0.46
N GLU A 240 -15.58 32.83 0.87
CA GLU A 240 -16.32 33.87 1.58
C GLU A 240 -15.83 35.30 1.28
N THR A 241 -14.59 35.44 0.78
CA THR A 241 -13.96 36.73 0.48
C THR A 241 -14.25 37.19 -0.94
N THR A 242 -14.13 36.29 -1.92
CA THR A 242 -14.34 36.64 -3.35
C THR A 242 -15.75 36.34 -3.83
N GLY A 243 -16.44 35.38 -3.21
CA GLY A 243 -17.71 34.84 -3.66
C GLY A 243 -17.58 33.86 -4.83
N ASP A 244 -16.35 33.43 -5.17
CA ASP A 244 -16.10 32.50 -6.26
C ASP A 244 -16.32 31.05 -5.78
N TYR A 245 -16.91 30.23 -6.65
CA TYR A 245 -17.06 28.81 -6.40
C TYR A 245 -15.76 28.06 -6.72
N PHE A 246 -15.39 27.11 -5.86
CA PHE A 246 -14.20 26.29 -6.01
C PHE A 246 -14.44 24.87 -5.50
N SER A 247 -13.53 23.95 -5.86
CA SER A 247 -13.54 22.57 -5.38
C SER A 247 -12.10 22.05 -5.38
N ASP A 248 -11.74 21.27 -4.38
CA ASP A 248 -10.50 20.49 -4.42
C ASP A 248 -10.69 19.27 -5.36
N PRO A 249 -9.65 18.83 -6.08
CA PRO A 249 -9.72 17.60 -6.87
C PRO A 249 -10.10 16.39 -5.98
N LEU A 250 -11.02 15.55 -6.48
CA LEU A 250 -11.43 14.33 -5.78
C LEU A 250 -10.43 13.21 -6.07
N CYS A 251 -9.80 12.65 -5.04
CA CYS A 251 -8.69 11.71 -5.18
C CYS A 251 -8.98 10.35 -4.56
N PHE A 252 -8.57 9.29 -5.26
CA PHE A 252 -8.68 7.89 -4.86
C PHE A 252 -7.31 7.27 -4.65
N TRP A 253 -7.19 6.38 -3.66
CA TRP A 253 -5.99 5.58 -3.43
C TRP A 253 -6.27 4.14 -3.86
N LEU A 254 -5.94 3.84 -5.10
CA LEU A 254 -6.24 2.56 -5.73
C LEU A 254 -5.12 1.56 -5.44
N PRO A 255 -5.41 0.25 -5.33
CA PRO A 255 -4.38 -0.79 -5.28
C PRO A 255 -3.31 -0.62 -6.39
N ASP A 256 -2.09 -1.01 -6.10
CA ASP A 256 -0.99 -0.96 -7.05
C ASP A 256 -0.13 -2.21 -6.86
N THR A 257 -0.56 -3.30 -7.49
CA THR A 257 0.09 -4.60 -7.44
C THR A 257 1.24 -4.67 -8.45
N ALA A 258 1.99 -5.77 -8.44
CA ALA A 258 3.07 -5.96 -9.39
C ALA A 258 2.57 -6.28 -10.82
N GLU A 259 1.29 -6.64 -10.97
CA GLU A 259 0.64 -6.85 -12.26
C GLU A 259 -0.11 -5.57 -12.66
N THR A 260 -0.39 -5.41 -13.96
CA THR A 260 -1.19 -4.27 -14.43
C THR A 260 -2.59 -4.34 -13.83
N ASP A 261 -2.93 -3.37 -12.98
CA ASP A 261 -4.24 -3.27 -12.36
C ASP A 261 -5.16 -2.44 -13.26
N THR A 262 -6.46 -2.79 -13.28
CA THR A 262 -7.48 -2.09 -14.06
C THR A 262 -8.63 -1.67 -13.16
N TYR A 263 -9.16 -0.48 -13.41
CA TYR A 263 -10.22 0.16 -12.66
C TYR A 263 -11.30 0.68 -13.58
N TYR A 264 -12.56 0.45 -13.25
CA TYR A 264 -13.68 1.03 -13.98
C TYR A 264 -14.25 2.21 -13.21
N PHE A 265 -14.35 3.36 -13.86
CA PHE A 265 -14.88 4.59 -13.28
C PHE A 265 -16.24 4.93 -13.91
N GLU A 266 -17.16 5.39 -13.07
CA GLU A 266 -18.37 6.12 -13.50
C GLU A 266 -18.42 7.47 -12.79
N ILE A 267 -18.56 8.53 -13.58
CA ILE A 267 -18.65 9.92 -13.11
C ILE A 267 -20.07 10.42 -13.39
N SER A 268 -20.83 10.68 -12.34
CA SER A 268 -22.17 11.27 -12.41
C SER A 268 -22.13 12.76 -12.12
N LEU A 269 -22.90 13.55 -12.87
CA LEU A 269 -23.01 14.99 -12.62
C LEU A 269 -23.96 15.26 -11.43
N ASN A 270 -23.62 16.23 -10.58
CA ASN A 270 -24.50 16.70 -9.52
C ASN A 270 -24.87 18.17 -9.72
N ASP A 271 -26.02 18.55 -9.15
CA ASP A 271 -26.39 19.95 -8.94
C ASP A 271 -25.47 20.59 -7.89
N THR A 272 -25.29 21.90 -7.98
CA THR A 272 -24.57 22.71 -6.99
C THR A 272 -25.43 23.89 -6.57
N ASP A 273 -24.96 24.68 -5.60
CA ASP A 273 -25.60 25.95 -5.26
C ASP A 273 -25.47 27.00 -6.39
N GLU A 274 -24.49 26.85 -7.30
CA GLU A 274 -24.26 27.78 -8.42
C GLU A 274 -25.14 27.47 -9.64
N TYR A 275 -25.42 26.19 -9.90
CA TYR A 275 -26.16 25.76 -11.09
C TYR A 275 -27.04 24.53 -10.83
N SER A 276 -28.03 24.35 -11.70
CA SER A 276 -28.76 23.09 -11.85
C SER A 276 -28.60 22.54 -13.26
N SER A 277 -28.63 21.22 -13.41
CA SER A 277 -28.49 20.53 -14.69
C SER A 277 -29.63 19.54 -14.92
N ASP A 278 -30.07 19.40 -16.17
CA ASP A 278 -31.04 18.37 -16.55
C ASP A 278 -30.43 16.95 -16.49
N ASP A 279 -29.09 16.85 -16.52
CA ASP A 279 -28.33 15.60 -16.40
C ASP A 279 -27.88 15.30 -14.96
N ALA A 280 -28.37 16.04 -13.97
CA ALA A 280 -28.02 15.78 -12.57
C ALA A 280 -28.46 14.37 -12.14
N GLY A 281 -27.52 13.60 -11.59
CA GLY A 281 -27.66 12.19 -11.21
C GLY A 281 -27.32 11.21 -12.33
N GLU A 282 -27.13 11.65 -13.56
CA GLU A 282 -26.81 10.78 -14.69
C GLU A 282 -25.29 10.56 -14.81
N VAL A 283 -24.88 9.37 -15.25
CA VAL A 283 -23.48 9.08 -15.57
C VAL A 283 -23.11 9.81 -16.87
N ILE A 284 -22.21 10.78 -16.75
CA ILE A 284 -21.77 11.64 -17.85
C ILE A 284 -20.45 11.19 -18.48
N LEU A 285 -19.63 10.43 -17.74
CA LEU A 285 -18.40 9.82 -18.22
C LEU A 285 -18.20 8.47 -17.56
N ALA A 286 -17.75 7.48 -18.32
CA ALA A 286 -17.38 6.18 -17.80
C ALA A 286 -16.26 5.55 -18.64
N GLY A 287 -15.52 4.62 -18.05
CA GLY A 287 -14.55 3.81 -18.77
C GLY A 287 -13.52 3.13 -17.86
N PRO A 288 -12.79 2.14 -18.40
CA PRO A 288 -11.67 1.52 -17.72
C PRO A 288 -10.41 2.39 -17.79
N ILE A 289 -9.59 2.35 -16.75
CA ILE A 289 -8.24 2.93 -16.68
C ILE A 289 -7.30 1.95 -15.97
N THR A 290 -6.07 1.81 -16.47
CA THR A 290 -5.03 0.99 -15.83
C THR A 290 -4.13 1.82 -14.92
N ASP A 291 -3.44 1.17 -13.98
CA ASP A 291 -2.41 1.82 -13.16
C ASP A 291 -1.30 2.42 -14.03
N GLU A 292 -0.92 1.76 -15.13
CA GLU A 292 0.02 2.28 -16.13
C GLU A 292 -0.47 3.60 -16.78
N GLU A 293 -1.77 3.72 -17.08
CA GLU A 293 -2.37 4.97 -17.59
C GLU A 293 -2.37 6.05 -16.51
N ILE A 294 -2.65 5.69 -15.26
CA ILE A 294 -2.62 6.63 -14.13
C ILE A 294 -1.21 7.20 -13.93
N ARG A 295 -0.15 6.39 -14.09
CA ARG A 295 1.24 6.84 -13.97
C ARG A 295 1.61 7.93 -14.97
N MET A 296 0.93 8.03 -16.10
CA MET A 296 1.16 9.12 -17.07
C MET A 296 0.68 10.48 -16.59
N PHE A 297 -0.13 10.53 -15.53
CA PHE A 297 -0.52 11.78 -14.88
C PHE A 297 0.52 12.24 -13.84
N TYR A 298 1.56 11.47 -13.56
CA TYR A 298 2.62 11.87 -12.65
C TYR A 298 3.74 12.56 -13.41
N SER A 299 4.30 13.60 -12.78
CA SER A 299 5.45 14.29 -13.36
C SER A 299 6.70 13.41 -13.31
N GLU A 300 7.52 13.44 -14.36
CA GLU A 300 8.78 12.68 -14.41
C GLU A 300 9.81 13.12 -13.36
N ASP A 301 9.73 14.39 -12.95
CA ASP A 301 10.63 14.98 -11.96
C ASP A 301 10.22 14.70 -10.50
N ASP A 302 8.96 14.28 -10.28
CA ASP A 302 8.39 14.03 -8.95
C ASP A 302 7.24 13.03 -9.02
N ASP A 303 7.51 11.79 -8.60
CA ASP A 303 6.55 10.68 -8.49
C ASP A 303 5.51 10.88 -7.37
N SER A 304 5.60 11.98 -6.60
CA SER A 304 4.61 12.36 -5.60
C SER A 304 3.61 13.41 -6.08
N THR A 305 3.89 14.08 -7.20
CA THR A 305 3.04 15.13 -7.77
C THR A 305 2.34 14.63 -9.04
N MET A 306 1.01 14.49 -8.94
CA MET A 306 0.13 14.01 -10.00
C MET A 306 -0.79 15.14 -10.50
N ASP A 307 -0.86 15.32 -11.82
CA ASP A 307 -1.79 16.22 -12.50
C ASP A 307 -3.18 15.61 -12.58
N TYR A 308 -4.20 16.28 -12.06
CA TYR A 308 -5.56 15.74 -12.05
C TYR A 308 -6.09 15.48 -13.47
N TYR A 309 -6.85 14.41 -13.61
CA TYR A 309 -7.65 14.18 -14.79
C TYR A 309 -8.74 15.26 -14.87
N HIS A 310 -8.58 16.17 -15.83
CA HIS A 310 -9.50 17.28 -16.02
C HIS A 310 -10.56 16.93 -17.07
N PHE A 311 -11.81 16.79 -16.62
CA PHE A 311 -12.94 16.62 -17.53
C PHE A 311 -13.78 17.87 -17.68
N ASN A 312 -14.45 17.96 -18.81
CA ASN A 312 -15.37 19.01 -19.19
C ASN A 312 -16.69 18.35 -19.64
N TYR A 313 -17.80 18.81 -19.08
CA TYR A 313 -19.13 18.38 -19.49
C TYR A 313 -19.92 19.55 -20.08
N GLY A 314 -20.36 19.40 -21.33
CA GLY A 314 -21.15 20.41 -22.05
C GLY A 314 -20.36 21.62 -22.58
N CYS A 315 -19.02 21.63 -22.46
CA CYS A 315 -18.17 22.78 -22.79
C CYS A 315 -17.61 22.78 -24.24
N GLY A 316 -18.07 21.89 -25.12
CA GLY A 316 -17.59 21.80 -26.51
C GLY A 316 -16.14 21.28 -26.68
N ASN A 317 -15.47 20.94 -25.58
CA ASN A 317 -14.16 20.29 -25.59
C ASN A 317 -14.35 18.78 -25.40
N ASP A 318 -13.61 17.98 -26.16
CA ASP A 318 -13.51 16.54 -25.93
C ASP A 318 -12.77 16.28 -24.62
N ASN A 319 -13.20 15.25 -23.90
CA ASN A 319 -12.49 14.80 -22.70
C ASN A 319 -11.23 14.03 -23.07
N PRO A 320 -10.15 14.17 -22.29
CA PRO A 320 -9.03 13.27 -22.44
C PRO A 320 -9.51 11.82 -22.23
N PRO A 321 -9.03 10.83 -22.99
CA PRO A 321 -9.31 9.44 -22.70
C PRO A 321 -8.75 9.05 -21.30
N PRO A 322 -9.24 7.96 -20.68
CA PRO A 322 -10.10 6.94 -21.28
C PRO A 322 -11.60 7.12 -21.02
N PHE A 323 -12.02 8.11 -20.22
CA PHE A 323 -13.44 8.24 -19.85
C PHE A 323 -14.25 9.00 -20.89
N ASP A 324 -15.41 8.45 -21.22
CA ASP A 324 -16.25 8.92 -22.31
C ASP A 324 -17.72 8.93 -21.92
N ASP A 325 -18.53 9.70 -22.63
CA ASP A 325 -19.98 9.73 -22.41
C ASP A 325 -20.60 8.35 -22.76
N PRO A 326 -21.12 7.60 -21.76
CA PRO A 326 -21.67 6.27 -21.98
C PRO A 326 -23.00 6.29 -22.75
N ARG A 327 -23.62 7.46 -22.91
CA ARG A 327 -24.89 7.64 -23.64
C ARG A 327 -24.66 7.78 -25.15
N VAL A 328 -23.40 7.95 -25.57
CA VAL A 328 -23.01 8.01 -26.98
C VAL A 328 -22.51 6.64 -27.42
N GLU A 329 -23.26 6.00 -28.32
CA GLU A 329 -22.82 4.78 -28.99
C GLU A 329 -21.65 5.10 -29.92
N ALA A 330 -20.46 4.65 -29.53
CA ALA A 330 -19.22 4.82 -30.26
C ALA A 330 -18.40 3.54 -30.16
N LYS A 331 -17.71 3.18 -31.25
CA LYS A 331 -16.67 2.14 -31.19
C LYS A 331 -15.38 2.77 -30.71
N ARG A 332 -14.72 2.12 -29.77
CA ARG A 332 -13.54 2.67 -29.09
C ARG A 332 -12.42 1.66 -29.15
N TYR A 333 -11.22 2.16 -29.35
CA TYR A 333 -10.03 1.32 -29.47
C TYR A 333 -8.88 1.99 -28.76
N LYS A 334 -8.07 1.20 -28.07
CA LYS A 334 -6.92 1.65 -27.31
C LYS A 334 -5.72 0.80 -27.71
N ALA A 335 -4.56 1.45 -27.81
CA ALA A 335 -3.29 0.80 -28.06
C ALA A 335 -2.27 1.27 -27.02
N CYS A 336 -1.69 0.33 -26.28
CA CYS A 336 -0.53 0.58 -25.43
C CYS A 336 0.71 0.69 -26.34
N LEU A 337 1.25 1.90 -26.45
CA LEU A 337 2.43 2.20 -27.25
C LEU A 337 3.67 1.76 -26.48
N LYS A 338 4.31 0.70 -26.98
CA LYS A 338 5.56 0.18 -26.45
C LYS A 338 6.70 0.61 -27.35
N ASN A 339 7.87 0.78 -26.74
CA ASN A 339 9.04 1.22 -27.45
C ASN A 339 9.45 0.25 -28.56
N LEU A 340 9.91 0.80 -29.69
CA LEU A 340 10.44 0.06 -30.81
C LEU A 340 11.94 0.32 -30.98
N GLY A 341 12.70 -0.76 -31.21
CA GLY A 341 14.14 -0.69 -31.38
C GLY A 341 14.84 -0.22 -30.10
N ASP A 342 15.66 0.82 -30.23
CA ASP A 342 16.45 1.39 -29.12
C ASP A 342 15.81 2.65 -28.51
N ALA A 343 14.57 2.99 -28.90
CA ALA A 343 13.84 4.12 -28.34
C ALA A 343 13.31 3.81 -26.93
N ASN A 344 13.01 4.86 -26.17
CA ASN A 344 12.35 4.77 -24.86
C ASN A 344 10.86 5.17 -24.93
N ALA A 345 10.40 5.63 -26.09
CA ALA A 345 9.06 6.19 -26.25
C ALA A 345 7.97 5.19 -25.86
N VAL A 346 7.08 5.63 -24.98
CA VAL A 346 5.93 4.87 -24.47
C VAL A 346 4.70 5.77 -24.37
N GLY A 347 3.51 5.19 -24.33
CA GLY A 347 2.27 5.95 -24.19
C GLY A 347 1.02 5.17 -24.54
N PHE A 348 -0.05 5.89 -24.86
CA PHE A 348 -1.31 5.32 -25.34
C PHE A 348 -1.83 6.08 -26.56
N ALA A 349 -2.42 5.32 -27.49
CA ALA A 349 -3.21 5.85 -28.60
C ALA A 349 -4.65 5.37 -28.49
N TYR A 350 -5.60 6.27 -28.72
CA TYR A 350 -7.02 6.02 -28.62
C TYR A 350 -7.72 6.42 -29.92
N LEU A 351 -8.66 5.60 -30.35
CA LEU A 351 -9.55 5.88 -31.47
C LEU A 351 -11.00 5.78 -31.01
N LYS A 352 -11.79 6.79 -31.36
CA LYS A 352 -13.24 6.81 -31.16
C LYS A 352 -13.92 7.02 -32.49
N LEU A 353 -14.76 6.07 -32.90
CA LEU A 353 -15.47 6.08 -34.17
C LEU A 353 -16.98 6.22 -33.95
N VAL A 354 -17.53 7.36 -34.35
CA VAL A 354 -18.97 7.65 -34.34
C VAL A 354 -19.45 7.86 -35.77
N GLY A 355 -20.03 6.81 -36.37
CA GLY A 355 -20.38 6.82 -37.78
C GLY A 355 -19.15 7.03 -38.66
N ASN A 356 -19.03 8.21 -39.26
CA ASN A 356 -17.91 8.61 -40.12
C ASN A 356 -16.92 9.59 -39.44
N GLN A 357 -17.14 9.92 -38.16
CA GLN A 357 -16.25 10.76 -37.40
C GLN A 357 -15.26 9.88 -36.65
N LEU A 358 -13.98 10.00 -36.97
CA LEU A 358 -12.89 9.34 -36.24
C LEU A 358 -12.18 10.38 -35.39
N THR A 359 -12.24 10.26 -34.07
CA THR A 359 -11.41 11.02 -33.15
C THR A 359 -10.21 10.18 -32.77
N ALA A 360 -9.01 10.72 -32.96
CA ALA A 360 -7.76 10.09 -32.57
C ALA A 360 -7.07 10.93 -31.49
N THR A 361 -6.68 10.28 -30.40
CA THR A 361 -5.95 10.91 -29.29
C THR A 361 -4.70 10.11 -29.00
N THR A 362 -3.57 10.79 -28.82
CA THR A 362 -2.30 10.17 -28.45
C THR A 362 -1.70 10.92 -27.26
N ALA A 363 -1.34 10.19 -26.22
CA ALA A 363 -0.49 10.69 -25.14
C ALA A 363 0.77 9.83 -25.12
N ALA A 364 1.94 10.43 -25.17
CA ALA A 364 3.22 9.70 -25.15
C ALA A 364 4.32 10.53 -24.50
N THR A 365 5.27 9.84 -23.89
CA THR A 365 6.45 10.42 -23.26
C THR A 365 7.74 9.77 -23.78
N GLU A 366 8.90 10.24 -23.31
CA GLU A 366 10.24 9.75 -23.64
C GLU A 366 10.53 9.86 -25.14
N LEU A 367 9.91 10.85 -25.79
CA LEU A 367 10.11 11.19 -27.20
C LEU A 367 11.26 12.20 -27.33
N THR A 368 11.89 12.21 -28.51
CA THR A 368 12.79 13.31 -28.86
C THR A 368 11.98 14.59 -29.09
N PRO A 369 12.36 15.74 -28.50
CA PRO A 369 11.65 17.01 -28.74
C PRO A 369 11.59 17.39 -30.23
N GLY A 370 10.40 17.79 -30.70
CA GLY A 370 10.13 18.16 -32.09
C GLY A 370 9.00 17.36 -32.74
N ASP A 371 8.92 17.38 -34.08
CA ASP A 371 7.86 16.70 -34.85
C ASP A 371 7.80 15.20 -34.55
N VAL A 372 6.60 14.69 -34.28
CA VAL A 372 6.28 13.28 -34.04
C VAL A 372 5.29 12.82 -35.10
N PRO A 373 5.74 12.36 -36.28
CA PRO A 373 4.86 11.74 -37.24
C PRO A 373 4.18 10.51 -36.64
N GLN A 374 2.86 10.40 -36.82
CA GLN A 374 2.07 9.32 -36.25
C GLN A 374 1.05 8.79 -37.24
N HIS A 375 0.89 7.47 -37.25
CA HIS A 375 0.09 6.77 -38.24
C HIS A 375 -0.73 5.63 -37.66
N ILE A 376 -1.85 5.35 -38.30
CA ILE A 376 -2.50 4.03 -38.25
C ILE A 376 -1.91 3.20 -39.38
N HIS A 377 -1.51 1.97 -39.08
CA HIS A 377 -0.87 1.05 -40.01
C HIS A 377 -1.74 -0.18 -40.34
N GLU A 378 -1.47 -0.80 -41.50
CA GLU A 378 -2.30 -1.86 -42.11
C GLU A 378 -2.54 -3.09 -41.21
N ASN A 379 -1.52 -3.52 -40.47
CA ASN A 379 -1.52 -4.82 -39.79
C ASN A 379 -1.74 -4.67 -38.28
N ALA A 380 -2.24 -5.73 -37.67
CA ALA A 380 -2.50 -5.85 -36.24
C ALA A 380 -1.28 -6.32 -35.43
N SER A 381 -0.06 -5.99 -35.87
CA SER A 381 1.13 -6.43 -35.14
C SER A 381 2.29 -5.46 -35.21
N CYS A 382 2.86 -5.13 -34.06
CA CYS A 382 4.05 -4.27 -34.00
C CYS A 382 5.32 -4.94 -34.55
N GLY A 383 5.34 -6.26 -34.68
CA GLY A 383 6.44 -6.98 -35.33
C GLY A 383 6.45 -6.85 -36.85
N ASP A 384 5.30 -6.52 -37.45
CA ASP A 384 5.13 -6.27 -38.89
C ASP A 384 3.90 -5.38 -39.10
N TYR A 385 4.03 -4.09 -38.77
CA TYR A 385 2.91 -3.15 -38.79
C TYR A 385 2.43 -2.82 -40.23
N GLY A 386 3.26 -3.05 -41.25
CA GLY A 386 2.88 -2.81 -42.66
C GLY A 386 2.93 -1.33 -43.07
N ASN A 387 2.23 -0.94 -44.14
CA ASN A 387 2.28 0.45 -44.62
C ASN A 387 1.38 1.37 -43.78
N PRO A 388 1.67 2.68 -43.73
CA PRO A 388 0.72 3.66 -43.18
C PRO A 388 -0.56 3.68 -44.02
N ILE A 389 -1.71 3.56 -43.36
CA ILE A 389 -3.04 3.74 -43.99
C ILE A 389 -3.65 5.11 -43.69
N TRP A 390 -3.27 5.71 -42.56
CA TRP A 390 -3.82 6.98 -42.13
C TRP A 390 -2.77 7.80 -41.40
N SER A 391 -2.59 9.05 -41.82
CA SER A 391 -1.74 10.01 -41.13
C SER A 391 -2.54 10.77 -40.09
N LEU A 392 -2.03 10.80 -38.86
CA LEU A 392 -2.62 11.54 -37.76
C LEU A 392 -1.94 12.91 -37.59
N ASP A 393 -1.85 13.64 -38.70
CA ASP A 393 -1.33 15.02 -38.73
C ASP A 393 -2.40 16.02 -38.24
N TYR A 394 -2.06 17.30 -38.20
CA TYR A 394 -3.01 18.41 -38.23
C TYR A 394 -3.27 18.84 -39.68
N ALA A 395 -4.25 19.73 -39.87
CA ALA A 395 -4.57 20.25 -41.20
C ALA A 395 -3.34 20.89 -41.87
N GLY A 396 -2.99 20.41 -43.06
CA GLY A 396 -1.87 20.94 -43.85
C GLY A 396 -0.55 20.17 -43.70
N ALA A 397 -0.58 18.89 -43.29
CA ALA A 397 0.62 18.06 -43.12
C ALA A 397 1.58 18.60 -42.05
N VAL A 398 1.00 19.13 -40.97
CA VAL A 398 1.74 19.58 -39.78
C VAL A 398 1.65 18.47 -38.73
N TRP A 399 2.78 17.97 -38.25
CA TRP A 399 2.79 16.90 -37.25
C TRP A 399 2.59 17.46 -35.84
N PRO A 400 2.07 16.66 -34.89
CA PRO A 400 2.19 17.02 -33.47
C PRO A 400 3.66 17.07 -33.07
N GLU A 401 3.97 17.90 -32.07
CA GLU A 401 5.33 18.09 -31.57
C GLU A 401 5.41 17.59 -30.13
N ALA A 402 6.46 16.84 -29.82
CA ALA A 402 6.87 16.58 -28.44
C ALA A 402 7.55 17.83 -27.87
N ASP A 403 7.23 18.18 -26.63
CA ASP A 403 7.77 19.35 -25.95
C ASP A 403 9.24 19.16 -25.55
N ALA A 404 9.80 20.14 -24.83
CA ALA A 404 11.21 20.09 -24.41
C ALA A 404 11.55 18.95 -23.44
N MET A 405 10.53 18.36 -22.81
CA MET A 405 10.66 17.22 -21.90
C MET A 405 10.39 15.89 -22.62
N GLY A 406 10.03 15.91 -23.91
CA GLY A 406 9.69 14.68 -24.64
C GLY A 406 8.26 14.22 -24.44
N ASN A 407 7.39 15.07 -23.89
CA ASN A 407 5.97 14.79 -23.72
C ASN A 407 5.17 15.27 -24.93
N MET A 408 4.21 14.46 -25.37
CA MET A 408 3.29 14.80 -26.45
C MET A 408 1.86 14.45 -26.04
N PHE A 409 0.96 15.43 -26.20
CA PHE A 409 -0.48 15.20 -26.21
C PHE A 409 -1.07 15.68 -27.53
N TYR A 410 -1.82 14.82 -28.20
CA TYR A 410 -2.46 15.08 -29.48
C TYR A 410 -3.92 14.66 -29.41
N THR A 411 -4.83 15.48 -29.93
CA THR A 411 -6.20 15.07 -30.21
C THR A 411 -6.72 15.72 -31.48
N ARG A 412 -7.41 14.94 -32.34
CA ARG A 412 -8.05 15.45 -33.55
C ARG A 412 -9.22 14.59 -33.98
N THR A 413 -10.28 15.25 -34.43
CA THR A 413 -11.43 14.63 -35.08
C THR A 413 -11.36 14.78 -36.61
N PHE A 414 -11.49 13.66 -37.30
CA PHE A 414 -11.49 13.51 -38.76
C PHE A 414 -12.90 13.20 -39.27
N SER A 415 -13.32 13.88 -40.33
CA SER A 415 -14.54 13.54 -41.07
C SER A 415 -14.19 12.63 -42.24
N LEU A 416 -14.45 11.33 -42.09
CA LEU A 416 -14.13 10.32 -43.07
C LEU A 416 -15.24 10.19 -44.13
N THR A 417 -14.85 9.99 -45.38
CA THR A 417 -15.76 9.47 -46.41
C THR A 417 -16.04 7.99 -46.17
N ASN A 418 -17.13 7.47 -46.73
CA ASN A 418 -17.43 6.03 -46.63
C ASN A 418 -16.30 5.14 -47.17
N ALA A 419 -15.57 5.61 -48.18
CA ALA A 419 -14.44 4.87 -48.72
C ALA A 419 -13.26 4.81 -47.73
N GLU A 420 -13.04 5.89 -46.97
CA GLU A 420 -11.99 5.95 -45.94
C GLU A 420 -12.37 5.15 -44.71
N VAL A 421 -13.65 5.12 -44.30
CA VAL A 421 -14.13 4.20 -43.26
C VAL A 421 -13.92 2.74 -43.66
N ILE A 422 -14.21 2.39 -44.93
CA ILE A 422 -13.96 1.04 -45.46
C ILE A 422 -12.45 0.72 -45.49
N ALA A 423 -11.60 1.70 -45.83
CA ALA A 423 -10.16 1.53 -45.88
C ALA A 423 -9.54 1.37 -44.48
N LEU A 424 -10.02 2.15 -43.50
CA LEU A 424 -9.68 1.98 -42.09
C LEU A 424 -10.00 0.54 -41.66
N GLY A 425 -11.17 0.03 -42.08
CA GLY A 425 -11.61 -1.32 -41.77
C GLY A 425 -11.91 -1.47 -40.29
N ASP A 426 -11.51 -2.61 -39.70
CA ASP A 426 -11.62 -2.84 -38.27
C ASP A 426 -10.34 -2.35 -37.57
N PRO A 427 -10.41 -1.34 -36.68
CA PRO A 427 -9.24 -0.86 -35.97
C PRO A 427 -8.54 -1.90 -35.11
N GLU A 428 -9.20 -2.95 -34.59
CA GLU A 428 -8.49 -4.05 -33.90
C GLU A 428 -7.51 -4.79 -34.81
N ALA A 429 -7.70 -4.68 -36.12
CA ALA A 429 -6.78 -5.25 -37.11
C ALA A 429 -5.63 -4.29 -37.49
N ARG A 430 -5.36 -3.26 -36.68
CA ARG A 430 -4.41 -2.19 -36.97
C ARG A 430 -3.46 -1.93 -35.80
N THR A 431 -2.40 -1.19 -36.07
CA THR A 431 -1.49 -0.65 -35.06
C THR A 431 -1.39 0.86 -35.15
N ALA A 432 -1.21 1.51 -34.01
CA ALA A 432 -0.68 2.86 -33.93
C ALA A 432 0.85 2.81 -33.95
N VAL A 433 1.49 3.69 -34.73
CA VAL A 433 2.96 3.82 -34.75
C VAL A 433 3.34 5.28 -34.64
N LEU A 434 4.23 5.58 -33.70
CA LEU A 434 4.89 6.87 -33.57
C LEU A 434 6.27 6.81 -34.21
N HIS A 435 6.69 7.93 -34.78
CA HIS A 435 7.98 8.07 -35.43
C HIS A 435 8.72 9.32 -34.93
N GLU A 436 10.04 9.30 -35.10
CA GLU A 436 10.85 10.51 -35.13
C GLU A 436 10.55 11.37 -36.37
N ALA A 437 11.02 12.62 -36.36
CA ALA A 437 10.92 13.55 -37.48
C ALA A 437 11.49 13.00 -38.82
N ASP A 438 12.39 12.01 -38.77
CA ASP A 438 12.96 11.34 -39.96
C ASP A 438 12.17 10.09 -40.40
N PHE A 439 11.00 9.85 -39.80
CA PHE A 439 10.12 8.70 -39.98
C PHE A 439 10.67 7.36 -39.44
N THR A 440 11.73 7.38 -38.63
CA THR A 440 12.14 6.18 -37.88
C THR A 440 11.08 5.84 -36.85
N PRO A 441 10.52 4.61 -36.83
CA PRO A 441 9.51 4.22 -35.85
C PRO A 441 10.14 4.12 -34.44
N VAL A 442 9.46 4.68 -33.44
CA VAL A 442 9.94 4.73 -32.04
C VAL A 442 9.01 4.07 -31.04
N ALA A 443 7.72 4.00 -31.34
CA ALA A 443 6.76 3.29 -30.51
C ALA A 443 5.66 2.67 -31.37
N CYS A 444 5.11 1.56 -30.92
CA CYS A 444 3.97 0.92 -31.55
C CYS A 444 3.05 0.26 -30.53
N GLY A 445 1.76 0.27 -30.82
CA GLY A 445 0.75 -0.48 -30.08
C GLY A 445 -0.29 -1.10 -31.01
N GLU A 446 -0.75 -2.29 -30.63
CA GLU A 446 -1.87 -2.99 -31.25
C GLU A 446 -3.16 -2.45 -30.64
N PHE A 447 -4.17 -2.18 -31.47
CA PHE A 447 -5.45 -1.67 -30.99
C PHE A 447 -6.35 -2.80 -30.49
N ASP A 448 -6.96 -2.62 -29.34
CA ASP A 448 -8.00 -3.47 -28.77
C ASP A 448 -9.27 -2.65 -28.51
N GLU A 449 -10.45 -3.22 -28.77
CA GLU A 449 -11.73 -2.58 -28.40
C GLU A 449 -11.94 -2.63 -26.88
N TYR A 450 -12.45 -1.54 -26.28
CA TYR A 450 -12.66 -1.41 -24.84
C TYR A 450 -13.97 -0.73 -24.46
#